data_AF-Q97AC7-F1
#
_entry.id   AF-Q97AC7-F1
#
_cell.length_a   1.000
_cell.length_b   1.000
_cell.length_c   1.000
_cell.angle_alpha   90.00
_cell.angle_beta   90.00
_cell.angle_gamma   90.00
#
_symmetry.space_group_name_H-M   'P 1'
#
loop_
_entity.id
_entity.type
_entity.pdbx_description
1 polymer ?
#
loop_
_entity_poly.entity_id
_entity_poly.type
_entity_poly.pdbx_seq_one_letter_code
_entity_poly.pdbx_strand_id
1 'polypeptide(L)' 'MIVADGIKNLDEEVMEIYNRSEFQLCTIHYLRGLKSDVRKKDADDITNDGDKMFKCDNKEEAIIKFNEFKNK' A
#
# COMPACT_ATOMS: atom_id res chain seq x y z
N MET A 1 -15.74 -0.71 5.25
CA MET A 1 -14.29 -0.92 4.98
C MET A 1 -13.52 -0.43 6.19
N ILE A 2 -12.61 -1.27 6.69
CA ILE A 2 -11.67 -0.95 7.75
C ILE A 2 -10.30 -0.83 7.09
N VAL A 3 -9.63 0.30 7.32
CA VAL A 3 -8.32 0.60 6.74
C VAL A 3 -7.33 0.77 7.87
N ALA A 4 -6.32 -0.09 7.91
CA ALA A 4 -5.31 -0.11 8.97
C ALA A 4 -3.90 -0.28 8.41
N ASP A 5 -2.90 -0.09 9.26
CA ASP A 5 -1.53 -0.49 8.97
C ASP A 5 -1.35 -2.02 9.08
N GLY A 6 -0.14 -2.50 8.77
CA GLY A 6 0.20 -3.92 8.80
C GLY A 6 0.51 -4.46 10.21
N ILE A 7 -0.26 -4.06 11.23
CA ILE A 7 -0.12 -4.63 12.58
C ILE A 7 -0.46 -6.12 12.50
N LYS A 8 0.44 -6.95 13.02
CA LYS A 8 0.31 -8.40 12.99
C LYS A 8 -1.01 -8.84 13.66
N ASN A 9 -1.76 -9.67 12.93
CA ASN A 9 -3.05 -10.25 13.32
C ASN A 9 -4.20 -9.24 13.52
N LEU A 10 -4.01 -7.95 13.20
CA LEU A 10 -5.08 -6.96 13.37
C LEU A 10 -6.27 -7.26 12.46
N ASP A 11 -6.01 -7.76 11.25
CA ASP A 11 -7.03 -8.20 10.31
C ASP A 11 -7.86 -9.35 10.87
N GLU A 12 -7.22 -10.36 11.45
CA GLU A 12 -7.89 -11.52 12.06
C GLU A 12 -8.84 -11.09 13.19
N GLU A 13 -8.33 -10.32 14.15
CA GLU A 13 -9.08 -9.84 15.33
C GLU A 13 -10.24 -8.92 14.94
N VAL A 14 -10.00 -8.02 13.99
CA VAL A 14 -11.04 -7.11 13.49
C VAL A 14 -12.13 -7.88 12.76
N MET A 15 -11.76 -8.88 11.95
CA MET A 15 -12.70 -9.66 11.16
C MET A 15 -13.51 -10.64 12.02
N GLU A 16 -13.01 -11.05 13.19
CA GLU A 16 -13.79 -11.80 14.18
C GLU A 16 -14.99 -10.99 14.69
N ILE A 17 -14.77 -9.71 15.00
CA ILE A 17 -15.81 -8.82 15.55
C ILE A 17 -16.70 -8.24 14.43
N TYR A 18 -16.09 -7.83 13.32
CA TYR A 18 -16.73 -7.11 12.22
C TYR A 18 -16.75 -7.93 10.92
N ASN A 19 -17.20 -9.17 10.99
CA ASN A 19 -17.15 -10.15 9.89
C ASN A 19 -17.88 -9.76 8.58
N ARG A 20 -18.71 -8.71 8.56
CA ARG A 20 -19.35 -8.16 7.35
C ARG A 20 -18.57 -7.00 6.72
N SER A 21 -17.49 -6.58 7.35
CA SER A 21 -16.62 -5.52 6.83
C SER A 21 -15.60 -6.08 5.85
N GLU A 22 -15.04 -5.20 5.03
CA GLU A 22 -13.83 -5.50 4.27
C GLU A 22 -12.63 -4.87 4.98
N PHE A 23 -11.52 -5.60 5.07
CA PHE A 23 -10.25 -5.12 5.60
C PHE A 23 -9.29 -4.79 4.45
N GLN A 24 -8.62 -3.64 4.54
CA GLN A 24 -7.68 -3.15 3.53
C GLN A 24 -6.45 -2.55 4.23
N LEU A 25 -5.27 -2.84 3.69
CA LEU A 25 -4.04 -2.17 4.13
C LEU A 25 -4.00 -0.72 3.62
N CYS A 26 -3.61 0.19 4.49
CA CYS A 26 -3.57 1.62 4.22
C CYS A 26 -2.44 1.97 3.24
N THR A 27 -2.79 2.53 2.07
CA THR A 27 -1.84 3.00 1.06
C THR A 27 -0.97 4.16 1.56
N ILE A 28 -1.51 5.00 2.46
CA ILE A 28 -0.74 6.09 3.09
C ILE A 28 0.33 5.52 4.04
N HIS A 29 0.02 4.48 4.82
CA HIS A 29 1.03 3.83 5.65
C HIS A 29 2.09 3.14 4.79
N TYR A 30 1.69 2.51 3.69
CA TYR A 30 2.63 1.94 2.72
C TYR A 30 3.59 3.00 2.17
N LEU A 31 3.09 4.14 1.67
CA LEU A 31 3.93 5.20 1.11
C LEU A 31 4.83 5.87 2.17
N ARG A 32 4.34 6.02 3.40
CA ARG A 32 5.15 6.54 4.52
C ARG A 32 6.29 5.60 4.89
N GLY A 33 6.02 4.29 4.94
CA GLY A 33 7.05 3.27 5.16
C GLY A 33 8.09 3.24 4.04
N LEU A 34 7.62 3.28 2.79
CA LEU A 34 8.51 3.39 1.64
C LEU A 34 9.40 4.64 1.71
N LYS A 35 8.83 5.79 2.10
CA LYS A 35 9.59 7.05 2.25
C LYS A 35 10.64 6.99 3.36
N SER A 36 10.38 6.29 4.46
CA SER A 36 11.33 6.19 5.58
C SER A 36 12.50 5.26 5.28
N ASP A 37 12.30 4.27 4.41
CA ASP A 37 13.29 3.21 4.13
C ASP A 37 14.25 3.58 2.99
N VAL A 38 14.05 4.74 2.37
CA VAL A 38 14.84 5.23 1.22
C VAL A 38 15.66 6.45 1.59
N ARG A 39 16.75 6.68 0.86
CA ARG A 39 17.60 7.85 1.08
C ARG A 39 16.82 9.12 0.76
N LYS A 40 16.96 10.16 1.60
CA LYS A 40 16.24 11.44 1.44
C LYS A 40 16.32 12.05 0.03
N LYS A 41 17.46 11.90 -0.65
CA LYS A 41 17.67 12.41 -2.02
C LYS A 41 16.87 11.66 -3.10
N ASP A 42 16.52 10.40 -2.84
CA ASP A 42 15.81 9.51 -3.79
C ASP A 42 14.34 9.34 -3.37
N ALA A 43 13.95 9.90 -2.21
CA ALA A 43 12.70 9.60 -1.54
C ALA A 43 11.46 10.03 -2.34
N ASP A 44 11.47 11.24 -2.87
CA ASP A 44 10.33 11.75 -3.64
C ASP A 44 10.18 11.00 -4.97
N ASP A 45 11.30 10.67 -5.64
CA ASP A 45 11.27 9.90 -6.89
C ASP A 45 10.72 8.48 -6.68
N ILE A 46 11.21 7.76 -5.66
CA ILE A 46 10.77 6.39 -5.37
C ILE A 46 9.31 6.37 -4.91
N THR A 47 8.91 7.29 -4.03
CA THR A 47 7.53 7.32 -3.53
C THR A 47 6.53 7.76 -4.58
N ASN A 48 6.86 8.73 -5.45
CA ASN A 48 6.02 9.12 -6.57
C ASN A 48 5.86 7.98 -7.60
N ASP A 49 6.90 7.17 -7.81
CA ASP A 49 6.83 6.02 -8.71
C ASP A 49 5.94 4.90 -8.12
N GLY A 50 6.12 4.59 -6.83
CA GLY A 50 5.29 3.64 -6.11
C GLY A 50 3.82 4.05 -6.03
N ASP A 51 3.52 5.36 -5.90
CA ASP A 51 2.14 5.87 -5.83
C ASP A 51 1.34 5.67 -7.13
N LYS A 52 2.01 5.49 -8.28
CA LYS A 52 1.34 5.29 -9.58
C LYS A 52 0.39 4.10 -9.57
N MET A 53 0.73 3.01 -8.88
CA MET A 53 -0.13 1.80 -8.85
C MET A 53 -1.47 2.05 -8.16
N PHE A 54 -1.56 3.03 -7.26
CA PHE A 54 -2.80 3.35 -6.54
C PHE A 54 -3.69 4.35 -7.29
N LYS A 55 -3.21 4.90 -8.40
CA LYS A 55 -3.92 5.87 -9.26
C LYS A 55 -4.47 5.26 -10.55
N CYS A 56 -4.39 3.93 -10.70
CA CYS A 56 -4.91 3.21 -11.85
C CYS A 56 -6.43 2.99 -11.75
N ASP A 57 -7.09 2.87 -12.91
CA ASP A 57 -8.55 2.70 -12.98
C ASP A 57 -8.99 1.26 -12.67
N ASN A 58 -8.07 0.29 -12.78
CA ASN A 58 -8.33 -1.12 -12.54
C ASN A 58 -7.12 -1.85 -11.95
N LYS A 59 -7.39 -3.07 -11.48
CA LYS A 59 -6.41 -3.91 -10.79
C LYS A 59 -5.30 -4.38 -11.74
N GLU A 60 -5.62 -4.70 -12.99
CA GLU A 60 -4.66 -5.16 -13.98
C GLU A 60 -3.58 -4.09 -14.24
N GLU A 61 -3.99 -2.85 -14.46
CA GLU A 61 -3.10 -1.70 -14.61
C GLU A 61 -2.26 -1.45 -13.36
N ALA A 62 -2.87 -1.53 -12.17
CA ALA A 62 -2.15 -1.38 -10.90
C ALA A 62 -1.04 -2.44 -10.75
N ILE A 63 -1.31 -3.69 -11.14
CA ILE A 63 -0.34 -4.78 -11.11
C ILE A 63 0.80 -4.53 -12.11
N ILE A 64 0.50 -4.01 -13.30
CA ILE A 64 1.53 -3.63 -14.28
C ILE A 64 2.44 -2.55 -13.68
N LYS A 65 1.87 -1.49 -13.10
CA LYS A 65 2.64 -0.41 -12.45
C LYS A 65 3.45 -0.88 -11.25
N PHE A 66 2.92 -1.80 -10.44
CA PHE A 66 3.67 -2.43 -9.37
C PHE A 66 4.88 -3.20 -9.89
N ASN A 67 4.74 -3.96 -10.98
CA ASN A 67 5.84 -4.71 -11.59
C ASN A 67 6.88 -3.80 -12.25
N GLU A 68 6.45 -2.69 -12.87
CA GLU A 68 7.37 -1.65 -13.36
C GLU A 68 8.20 -1.07 -12.20
N PHE A 69 7.57 -0.74 -11.08
CA PHE A 69 8.25 -0.23 -9.88
C PHE A 69 9.22 -1.24 -9.26
N LYS A 70 8.80 -2.50 -9.13
CA LYS A 70 9.58 -3.58 -8.49
C LYS A 70 10.86 -3.94 -9.25
N ASN A 71 10.85 -3.84 -10.57
CA ASN A 71 11.96 -4.27 -11.43
C ASN A 71 12.93 -3.14 -11.81
N LYS A 72 12.78 -1.97 -11.19
CA LYS A 72 13.60 -0.78 -11.39
C LYS A 72 14.82 -0.79 -10.48
#